data_AF-A0A915ZAP1-F1
#
_entry.id   AF-A0A915ZAP1-F1
#
_cell.length_a   1.000
_cell.length_b   1.000
_cell.length_c   1.000
_cell.angle_alpha   90.00
_cell.angle_beta   90.00
_cell.angle_gamma   90.00
#
_symmetry.space_group_name_H-M   'P 1'
#
loop_
_entity.id
_entity.type
_entity.pdbx_description
1 polymer ?
#
loop_
_entity_poly.entity_id
_entity_poly.type
_entity_poly.pdbx_seq_one_letter_code
_entity_poly.pdbx_strand_id
1 'polypeptide(L)'
;MDSILPANQTKYETYDDIHQTMKKIKKQDAVATQIRVFLLKIPISKIPPVMIAALHTKGDATAEEISNHMITIIEMTARCNINLVSFGADGAMIEMKAQQIVMEYLLASGVLEFKVPLYGINFKAPIFDNRPIIRMQNVKHAKKTAKNQIYYGTRLLTFGNSTVRYDQLCNLAKKENSALRIRDVYNVNKQDDSAAFRIFHSQLLRMC
;
A
#
# COMPACT_ATOMS: atom_id res chain seq x y z
N MET A 1 -13.25 16.20 15.31
CA MET A 1 -11.80 16.36 15.53
C MET A 1 -11.41 15.24 16.44
N ASP A 2 -10.67 14.26 15.94
CA ASP A 2 -10.22 13.13 16.76
C ASP A 2 -8.81 13.38 17.29
N SER A 3 -8.45 12.68 18.35
CA SER A 3 -7.18 12.85 19.04
C SER A 3 -6.32 11.60 18.96
N ILE A 4 -5.00 11.79 18.95
CA ILE A 4 -4.02 10.70 19.13
C ILE A 4 -3.83 10.31 20.60
N LEU A 5 -4.48 11.01 21.54
CA LEU A 5 -4.40 10.66 22.96
C LEU A 5 -5.16 9.36 23.24
N PRO A 6 -4.63 8.50 24.12
CA PRO A 6 -5.29 7.24 24.45
C PRO A 6 -6.66 7.48 25.09
N ALA A 7 -7.58 6.53 24.88
CA ALA A 7 -8.98 6.68 25.28
C ALA A 7 -9.17 7.03 26.77
N ASN A 8 -8.30 6.53 27.65
CA ASN A 8 -8.33 6.86 29.08
C ASN A 8 -8.07 8.35 29.37
N GLN A 9 -7.40 9.07 28.48
CA GLN A 9 -7.09 10.49 28.61
C GLN A 9 -8.09 11.41 27.90
N THR A 10 -9.03 10.83 27.15
CA THR A 10 -10.05 11.53 26.37
C THR A 10 -11.47 11.13 26.77
N LYS A 11 -11.63 10.32 27.82
CA LYS A 11 -12.91 10.07 28.47
C LYS A 11 -13.42 11.35 29.14
N TYR A 12 -14.71 11.60 28.98
CA TYR A 12 -15.45 12.68 29.61
C TYR A 12 -16.80 12.13 30.07
N GLU A 13 -17.28 12.57 31.22
CA GLU A 13 -18.59 12.19 31.76
C GLU A 13 -19.54 13.39 31.79
N THR A 14 -18.99 14.60 31.91
CA THR A 14 -19.73 15.86 31.94
C THR A 14 -19.41 16.75 30.74
N TYR A 15 -20.24 17.77 30.54
CA TYR A 15 -20.03 18.75 29.46
C TYR A 15 -18.76 19.60 29.67
N ASP A 16 -18.42 19.94 30.92
CA ASP A 16 -17.21 20.72 31.23
C ASP A 16 -15.93 19.92 30.93
N ASP A 17 -15.96 18.60 31.13
CA ASP A 17 -14.84 17.71 30.79
C ASP A 17 -14.52 17.75 29.29
N ILE A 18 -15.53 17.96 28.43
CA ILE A 18 -15.33 18.10 26.98
C ILE A 18 -14.43 19.31 26.70
N HIS A 19 -14.73 20.46 27.30
CA HIS A 19 -13.97 21.68 27.10
C HIS A 19 -12.53 21.55 27.63
N GLN A 20 -12.35 20.91 28.79
CA GLN A 20 -11.04 20.66 29.36
C GLN A 20 -10.22 19.70 28.49
N THR A 21 -10.84 18.62 28.02
CA THR A 21 -10.23 17.62 27.13
C THR A 21 -9.83 18.27 25.80
N MET A 22 -10.70 19.07 25.18
CA MET A 22 -10.39 19.80 23.95
C MET A 22 -9.24 20.79 24.12
N LYS A 23 -9.19 21.52 25.25
CA LYS A 23 -8.05 22.40 25.58
C LYS A 23 -6.76 21.59 25.74
N LYS A 24 -6.81 20.44 26.42
CA LYS A 24 -5.67 19.54 26.60
C LYS A 24 -5.14 19.02 25.25
N ILE A 25 -6.03 18.52 24.39
CA ILE A 25 -5.69 18.05 23.04
C ILE A 25 -4.99 19.16 22.26
N LYS A 26 -5.54 20.38 22.24
CA LYS A 26 -4.92 21.52 21.56
C LYS A 26 -3.57 21.90 22.16
N LYS A 27 -3.45 21.93 23.49
CA LYS A 27 -2.21 22.28 24.18
C LYS A 27 -1.09 21.26 23.91
N GLN A 28 -1.43 19.99 23.76
CA GLN A 28 -0.48 18.91 23.45
C GLN A 28 -0.29 18.70 21.94
N ASP A 29 -0.87 19.56 21.10
CA ASP A 29 -0.94 19.40 19.65
C ASP A 29 -1.48 18.02 19.24
N ALA A 30 -2.30 17.36 20.04
CA ALA A 30 -2.65 15.95 19.88
C ALA A 30 -3.85 15.72 18.92
N VAL A 31 -4.07 16.61 17.97
CA VAL A 31 -5.12 16.47 16.95
C VAL A 31 -4.63 15.49 15.88
N ALA A 32 -5.45 14.49 15.59
CA ALA A 32 -5.16 13.55 14.51
C ALA A 32 -5.43 14.20 13.15
N THR A 33 -4.50 14.04 12.21
CA THR A 33 -4.61 14.53 10.82
C THR A 33 -4.97 13.41 9.85
N GLN A 34 -4.75 12.16 10.25
CA GLN A 34 -4.97 10.96 9.45
C GLN A 34 -5.55 9.84 10.31
N ILE A 35 -6.18 8.87 9.64
CA ILE A 35 -6.63 7.63 10.26
C ILE A 35 -6.00 6.48 9.48
N ARG A 36 -5.26 5.62 10.17
CA ARG A 36 -4.77 4.36 9.63
C ARG A 36 -5.84 3.29 9.82
N VAL A 37 -6.31 2.73 8.72
CA VAL A 37 -7.36 1.72 8.72
C VAL A 37 -6.78 0.37 8.35
N PHE A 38 -7.08 -0.66 9.14
CA PHE A 38 -6.82 -2.04 8.80
C PHE A 38 -8.10 -2.68 8.28
N LEU A 39 -8.02 -3.19 7.05
CA LEU A 39 -9.14 -3.82 6.35
C LEU A 39 -8.89 -5.32 6.23
N LEU A 40 -9.88 -6.11 6.65
CA LEU A 40 -9.93 -7.54 6.39
C LEU A 40 -10.74 -7.78 5.11
N LYS A 41 -10.11 -8.37 4.10
CA LYS A 41 -10.74 -8.68 2.83
C LYS A 41 -10.91 -10.20 2.68
N ILE A 42 -12.16 -10.64 2.59
CA ILE A 42 -12.49 -12.01 2.21
C ILE A 42 -12.14 -12.17 0.71
N PRO A 43 -11.35 -13.19 0.31
CA PRO A 43 -10.89 -13.38 -1.08
C PRO A 43 -11.99 -13.92 -2.01
N ILE A 44 -13.20 -13.38 -1.87
CA ILE A 44 -14.36 -13.68 -2.71
C ILE A 44 -14.72 -12.39 -3.45
N SER A 45 -15.03 -12.52 -4.74
CA SER A 45 -15.46 -11.41 -5.58
C SER A 45 -16.72 -10.76 -5.00
N LYS A 46 -16.85 -9.44 -5.16
CA LYS A 46 -18.02 -8.63 -4.75
C LYS A 46 -18.29 -8.53 -3.23
N ILE A 47 -17.54 -9.21 -2.38
CA ILE A 47 -17.63 -8.96 -0.92
C ILE A 47 -16.80 -7.71 -0.59
N PRO A 48 -17.36 -6.66 0.04
CA PRO A 48 -16.55 -5.50 0.44
C PRO A 48 -15.57 -5.87 1.56
N PRO A 49 -14.41 -5.20 1.67
CA PRO A 49 -13.54 -5.31 2.84
C PRO A 49 -14.27 -4.84 4.11
N VAL A 50 -13.97 -5.47 5.25
CA VAL A 50 -14.47 -5.08 6.57
C VAL A 50 -13.37 -4.33 7.31
N MET A 51 -13.68 -3.18 7.88
CA MET A 51 -12.76 -2.47 8.77
C MET A 51 -12.68 -3.20 10.11
N ILE A 52 -11.47 -3.63 10.49
CA ILE A 52 -11.23 -4.33 11.76
C ILE A 52 -10.51 -3.46 12.79
N ALA A 53 -9.81 -2.41 12.35
CA ALA A 53 -9.21 -1.41 13.24
C ALA A 53 -9.09 -0.07 12.52
N ALA A 54 -9.22 1.01 13.28
CA ALA A 54 -8.96 2.38 12.86
C ALA A 54 -8.13 3.08 13.94
N LEU A 55 -6.98 3.61 13.58
CA LEU A 55 -6.05 4.26 14.49
C LEU A 55 -5.82 5.70 14.05
N HIS A 56 -6.10 6.63 14.96
CA HIS A 56 -5.83 8.05 14.76
C HIS A 56 -4.32 8.31 14.81
N THR A 57 -3.81 9.08 13.85
CA THR A 57 -2.37 9.39 13.73
C THR A 57 -2.17 10.78 13.13
N LYS A 58 -0.97 11.34 13.26
CA LYS A 58 -0.56 12.54 12.51
C LYS A 58 0.07 12.22 11.17
N GLY A 59 0.16 10.94 10.80
CA GLY A 59 0.90 10.48 9.63
C GLY A 59 2.41 10.36 9.88
N ASP A 60 2.81 10.37 11.15
CA ASP A 60 4.19 10.30 11.66
C ASP A 60 4.57 8.91 12.19
N ALA A 61 3.63 7.96 12.17
CA ALA A 61 3.86 6.64 12.74
C ALA A 61 5.03 5.90 12.04
N THR A 62 5.92 5.35 12.85
CA THR A 62 7.15 4.67 12.41
C THR A 62 6.85 3.29 11.83
N ALA A 63 7.77 2.75 11.02
CA ALA A 63 7.63 1.41 10.46
C ALA A 63 7.45 0.33 11.55
N GLU A 64 8.11 0.51 12.69
CA GLU A 64 8.06 -0.40 13.84
C GLU A 64 6.69 -0.38 14.53
N GLU A 65 6.13 0.82 14.73
CA GLU A 65 4.76 0.97 15.23
C GLU A 65 3.74 0.34 14.28
N ILE A 66 3.90 0.50 12.96
CA ILE A 66 3.00 -0.16 12.00
C ILE A 66 3.14 -1.68 12.10
N SER A 67 4.36 -2.21 12.13
CA SER A 67 4.58 -3.66 12.19
C SER A 67 4.01 -4.27 13.48
N ASN A 68 4.12 -3.57 14.61
CA ASN A 68 3.55 -4.02 15.88
C ASN A 68 2.02 -4.15 15.80
N HIS A 69 1.34 -3.18 15.18
CA HIS A 69 -0.10 -3.28 14.92
C HIS A 69 -0.42 -4.45 13.98
N MET A 70 0.37 -4.66 12.93
CA MET A 70 0.18 -5.78 12.00
C MET A 70 0.36 -7.14 12.68
N ILE A 71 1.41 -7.31 13.49
CA ILE A 71 1.67 -8.53 14.27
C ILE A 71 0.52 -8.79 15.24
N THR A 72 0.07 -7.75 15.96
CA THR A 72 -1.08 -7.86 16.87
C THR A 72 -2.32 -8.37 16.14
N ILE A 73 -2.60 -7.85 14.94
CA ILE A 73 -3.72 -8.32 14.10
C ILE A 73 -3.50 -9.77 13.65
N ILE A 74 -2.29 -10.15 13.24
CA ILE A 74 -1.95 -11.54 12.87
C ILE A 74 -2.24 -12.48 14.04
N GLU A 75 -1.77 -12.16 15.25
CA GLU A 75 -2.03 -12.95 16.45
C GLU A 75 -3.53 -13.03 16.79
N MET A 76 -4.25 -11.91 16.68
CA MET A 76 -5.70 -11.91 16.88
C MET A 76 -6.41 -12.81 15.88
N THR A 77 -6.03 -12.78 14.59
CA THR A 77 -6.61 -13.69 13.59
C THR A 77 -6.31 -15.15 13.91
N ALA A 78 -5.12 -15.47 14.42
CA ALA A 78 -4.78 -16.81 14.87
C ALA A 78 -5.70 -17.28 16.01
N ARG A 79 -5.86 -16.45 17.06
CA ARG A 79 -6.73 -16.71 18.23
C ARG A 79 -8.20 -16.88 17.85
N CYS A 80 -8.68 -16.11 16.87
CA CYS A 80 -10.05 -16.20 16.36
C CYS A 80 -10.25 -17.34 15.34
N ASN A 81 -9.23 -18.17 15.09
CA ASN A 81 -9.25 -19.22 14.06
C ASN A 81 -9.59 -18.69 12.65
N ILE A 82 -9.19 -17.46 12.35
CA ILE A 82 -9.29 -16.85 11.02
C ILE A 82 -8.01 -17.18 10.25
N ASN A 83 -8.15 -17.90 9.13
CA ASN A 83 -7.00 -18.24 8.29
C ASN A 83 -6.54 -17.02 7.47
N LEU A 84 -5.62 -16.24 8.02
CA LEU A 84 -5.01 -15.10 7.32
C LEU A 84 -3.97 -15.61 6.31
N VAL A 85 -4.24 -15.40 5.02
CA VAL A 85 -3.40 -15.93 3.92
C VAL A 85 -2.34 -14.91 3.46
N SER A 86 -2.66 -13.62 3.58
CA SER A 86 -1.79 -12.55 3.07
C SER A 86 -2.06 -11.20 3.72
N PHE A 87 -1.07 -10.32 3.69
CA PHE A 87 -1.24 -8.89 4.03
C PHE A 87 -0.62 -7.99 2.97
N GLY A 88 -1.14 -6.77 2.85
CA GLY A 88 -0.71 -5.77 1.87
C GLY A 88 -0.96 -4.35 2.35
N ALA A 89 -0.31 -3.37 1.72
CA ALA A 89 -0.39 -1.95 2.01
C ALA A 89 -0.15 -1.13 0.73
N ASP A 90 -0.36 0.19 0.77
CA ASP A 90 -0.50 1.03 -0.44
C ASP A 90 0.83 1.52 -1.04
N GLY A 91 1.92 0.85 -0.69
CA GLY A 91 3.23 1.03 -1.29
C GLY A 91 3.99 2.26 -0.78
N ALA A 92 3.52 2.92 0.28
CA ALA A 92 4.31 3.93 0.97
C ALA A 92 5.59 3.30 1.55
N MET A 93 6.71 4.01 1.51
CA MET A 93 8.01 3.46 1.92
C MET A 93 8.00 2.96 3.38
N ILE A 94 7.33 3.69 4.27
CA ILE A 94 7.22 3.31 5.69
C ILE A 94 6.40 2.01 5.84
N GLU A 95 5.29 1.87 5.10
CA GLU A 95 4.49 0.64 5.10
C GLU A 95 5.26 -0.53 4.52
N MET A 96 6.05 -0.29 3.47
CA MET A 96 6.92 -1.29 2.85
C MET A 96 7.96 -1.82 3.86
N LYS A 97 8.55 -0.93 4.66
CA LYS A 97 9.48 -1.28 5.74
C LYS A 97 8.78 -2.04 6.86
N ALA A 98 7.57 -1.61 7.26
CA ALA A 98 6.78 -2.30 8.27
C ALA A 98 6.46 -3.74 7.84
N GLN A 99 6.04 -3.94 6.59
CA GLN A 99 5.84 -5.26 6.02
C GLN A 99 7.11 -6.10 6.06
N GLN A 100 8.27 -5.51 5.78
CA GLN A 100 9.55 -6.23 5.86
C GLN A 100 9.85 -6.68 7.29
N ILE A 101 9.62 -5.82 8.30
CA ILE A 101 9.78 -6.19 9.71
C ILE A 101 8.89 -7.40 10.06
N VAL A 102 7.62 -7.41 9.59
CA VAL A 102 6.72 -8.56 9.79
C VAL A 102 7.25 -9.84 9.11
N MET A 103 7.85 -9.71 7.93
CA MET A 103 8.43 -10.86 7.20
C MET A 103 9.68 -11.44 7.88
N GLU A 104 10.38 -10.62 8.66
CA GLU A 104 11.61 -10.97 9.38
C GLU A 104 11.34 -11.23 10.88
N TYR A 105 10.08 -11.35 11.28
CA TYR A 105 9.69 -11.44 12.68
C TYR A 105 10.22 -12.70 13.37
N LEU A 106 10.98 -12.51 14.45
CA LEU A 106 11.74 -13.57 15.12
C LEU A 106 10.87 -14.67 15.74
N LEU A 107 9.62 -14.37 16.13
CA LEU A 107 8.72 -15.36 16.74
C LEU A 107 7.93 -16.17 15.71
N ALA A 108 8.15 -15.95 14.40
CA ALA A 108 7.60 -16.85 13.39
C ALA A 108 8.16 -18.27 13.60
N SER A 109 7.31 -19.28 13.54
CA SER A 109 7.69 -20.68 13.81
C SER A 109 8.55 -21.30 12.70
N GLY A 110 8.69 -20.59 11.58
CA GLY A 110 9.50 -20.97 10.43
C GLY A 110 9.25 -20.04 9.25
N VAL A 111 9.90 -20.32 8.12
CA VAL A 111 9.74 -19.58 6.87
C VAL A 111 9.68 -20.59 5.72
N LEU A 112 8.66 -20.49 4.88
CA LEU A 112 8.66 -21.13 3.57
C LEU A 112 9.45 -20.24 2.60
N GLU A 113 10.37 -20.84 1.87
CA GLU A 113 11.23 -20.13 0.92
C GLU A 113 11.11 -20.74 -0.48
N PHE A 114 10.87 -19.91 -1.49
CA PHE A 114 10.83 -20.32 -2.89
C PHE A 114 11.87 -19.54 -3.69
N LYS A 115 12.86 -20.25 -4.24
CA LYS A 115 13.96 -19.66 -5.00
C LYS A 115 13.89 -20.07 -6.46
N VAL A 116 14.06 -19.08 -7.35
CA VAL A 116 14.33 -19.30 -8.77
C VAL A 116 15.61 -18.57 -9.14
N PRO A 117 16.80 -19.18 -8.92
CA PRO A 117 18.09 -18.52 -9.08
C PRO A 117 18.30 -17.92 -10.47
N LEU A 118 17.80 -18.58 -11.52
CA LEU A 118 17.88 -18.12 -12.91
C LEU A 118 17.34 -16.69 -13.10
N TYR A 119 16.32 -16.31 -12.33
CA TYR A 119 15.69 -14.99 -12.41
C TYR A 119 16.01 -14.11 -11.20
N GLY A 120 16.89 -14.56 -10.28
CA GLY A 120 17.17 -13.87 -9.03
C GLY A 120 15.94 -13.73 -8.11
N ILE A 121 14.93 -14.59 -8.27
CA ILE A 121 13.70 -14.53 -7.50
C ILE A 121 13.88 -15.31 -6.19
N ASN A 122 13.58 -14.67 -5.06
CA ASN A 122 13.51 -15.30 -3.75
C ASN A 122 12.26 -14.82 -2.99
N PHE A 123 11.29 -15.73 -2.81
CA PHE A 123 10.05 -15.45 -2.08
C PHE A 123 10.09 -16.02 -0.66
N LYS A 124 9.96 -15.07 0.28
CA LYS A 124 9.68 -15.19 1.72
C LYS A 124 8.22 -15.53 2.04
N ALA A 125 7.91 -16.51 2.90
CA ALA A 125 6.61 -16.55 3.60
C ALA A 125 6.80 -17.04 5.05
N PRO A 126 6.80 -16.14 6.06
CA PRO A 126 6.87 -16.52 7.47
C PRO A 126 5.63 -17.32 7.89
N ILE A 127 5.84 -18.26 8.81
CA ILE A 127 4.79 -19.12 9.36
C ILE A 127 4.42 -18.58 10.74
N PHE A 128 3.16 -18.19 10.90
CA PHE A 128 2.56 -17.76 12.16
C PHE A 128 1.50 -18.78 12.55
N ASP A 129 1.61 -19.40 13.73
CA ASP A 129 0.63 -20.40 14.20
C ASP A 129 0.33 -21.49 13.14
N ASN A 130 1.37 -22.08 12.56
CA ASN A 130 1.32 -23.05 11.45
C ASN A 130 0.65 -22.55 10.15
N ARG A 131 0.50 -21.23 9.99
CA ARG A 131 -0.10 -20.61 8.79
C ARG A 131 0.96 -19.77 8.06
N PRO A 132 1.36 -20.15 6.84
CA PRO A 132 2.25 -19.32 6.04
C PRO A 132 1.51 -18.07 5.55
N ILE A 133 2.09 -16.89 5.77
CA ILE A 133 1.48 -15.63 5.38
C ILE A 133 2.30 -14.96 4.28
N ILE A 134 1.63 -14.61 3.19
CA ILE A 134 2.28 -14.02 2.01
C ILE A 134 2.15 -12.50 2.06
N ARG A 135 3.29 -11.81 1.93
CA ARG A 135 3.31 -10.37 1.69
C ARG A 135 2.91 -10.06 0.25
N MET A 136 1.92 -9.19 0.08
CA MET A 136 1.47 -8.69 -1.21
C MET A 136 1.71 -7.19 -1.37
N GLN A 137 2.02 -6.77 -2.60
CA GLN A 137 2.06 -5.37 -2.98
C GLN A 137 0.90 -5.01 -3.91
N ASN A 138 0.48 -3.74 -3.88
CA ASN A 138 -0.57 -3.23 -4.74
C ASN A 138 -0.07 -3.11 -6.20
N VAL A 139 -0.42 -4.09 -7.03
CA VAL A 139 0.00 -4.16 -8.45
C VAL A 139 -0.42 -2.91 -9.25
N LYS A 140 -1.57 -2.30 -8.91
CA LYS A 140 -2.01 -1.06 -9.57
C LYS A 140 -1.07 0.10 -9.27
N HIS A 141 -0.54 0.16 -8.04
CA HIS A 141 0.43 1.18 -7.64
C HIS A 141 1.76 0.98 -8.37
N ALA A 142 2.23 -0.26 -8.51
CA ALA A 142 3.41 -0.55 -9.31
C ALA A 142 3.27 -0.06 -10.77
N LYS A 143 2.12 -0.32 -11.41
CA LYS A 143 1.82 0.19 -12.78
C LYS A 143 1.81 1.72 -12.84
N LYS A 144 1.17 2.38 -11.87
CA LYS A 144 1.17 3.85 -11.77
C LYS A 144 2.58 4.41 -11.62
N THR A 145 3.39 3.81 -10.77
CA THR A 145 4.78 4.22 -10.56
C THR A 145 5.58 4.04 -11.85
N ALA A 146 5.52 2.87 -12.49
CA ALA A 146 6.21 2.61 -13.76
C ALA A 146 5.79 3.60 -14.86
N LYS A 147 4.48 3.85 -15.00
CA LYS A 147 3.95 4.90 -15.89
C LYS A 147 4.61 6.24 -15.59
N ASN A 148 4.50 6.71 -14.35
CA ASN A 148 4.96 8.03 -13.95
C ASN A 148 6.46 8.19 -14.18
N GLN A 149 7.26 7.13 -14.04
CA GLN A 149 8.69 7.16 -14.36
C GLN A 149 8.98 7.56 -15.81
N ILE A 150 8.17 7.13 -16.79
CA ILE A 150 8.35 7.47 -18.20
C ILE A 150 8.15 8.98 -18.47
N TYR A 151 7.29 9.63 -17.68
CA TYR A 151 6.94 11.05 -17.86
C TYR A 151 7.90 12.04 -17.19
N TYR A 152 8.79 11.58 -16.31
CA TYR A 152 9.84 12.44 -15.79
C TYR A 152 10.89 12.61 -16.89
N GLY A 153 10.98 13.81 -17.48
CA GLY A 153 11.70 14.10 -18.73
C GLY A 153 13.19 13.73 -18.82
N THR A 154 13.80 13.25 -17.74
CA THR A 154 15.18 12.72 -17.69
C THR A 154 15.25 11.19 -17.67
N ARG A 155 14.13 10.48 -17.66
CA ARG A 155 14.06 9.05 -17.34
C ARG A 155 13.69 8.21 -18.55
N LEU A 156 14.68 7.44 -19.00
CA LEU A 156 14.56 6.30 -19.90
C LEU A 156 14.19 5.07 -19.06
N LEU A 157 13.18 4.30 -19.46
CA LEU A 157 13.00 2.95 -18.92
C LEU A 157 13.67 1.95 -19.86
N THR A 158 14.64 1.19 -19.36
CA THR A 158 15.32 0.13 -20.10
C THR A 158 14.69 -1.23 -19.77
N PHE A 159 14.41 -2.02 -20.80
CA PHE A 159 13.93 -3.39 -20.69
C PHE A 159 14.85 -4.28 -21.53
N GLY A 160 15.90 -4.82 -20.91
CA GLY A 160 16.98 -5.51 -21.62
C GLY A 160 17.63 -4.58 -22.64
N ASN A 161 17.52 -4.93 -23.91
CA ASN A 161 18.08 -4.15 -25.02
C ASN A 161 17.12 -3.09 -25.59
N SER A 162 15.90 -3.01 -25.06
CA SER A 162 14.87 -2.09 -25.54
C SER A 162 14.65 -0.94 -24.56
N THR A 163 14.04 0.14 -25.05
CA THR A 163 13.79 1.32 -24.23
C THR A 163 12.38 1.85 -24.43
N VAL A 164 11.82 2.41 -23.35
CA VAL A 164 10.55 3.14 -23.34
C VAL A 164 10.84 4.58 -22.95
N ARG A 165 10.45 5.51 -23.83
CA ARG A 165 10.68 6.95 -23.72
C ARG A 165 9.40 7.74 -23.91
N TYR A 166 9.40 8.96 -23.39
CA TYR A 166 8.28 9.88 -23.52
C TYR A 166 7.98 10.30 -24.98
N ASP A 167 9.00 10.50 -25.82
CA ASP A 167 8.83 10.84 -27.24
C ASP A 167 8.10 9.74 -28.02
N GLN A 168 8.40 8.47 -27.71
CA GLN A 168 7.69 7.32 -28.28
C GLN A 168 6.20 7.36 -27.90
N LEU A 169 5.87 7.66 -26.64
CA LEU A 169 4.48 7.81 -26.21
C LEU A 169 3.76 8.97 -26.91
N CYS A 170 4.46 10.10 -27.13
CA CYS A 170 3.92 11.24 -27.88
C CYS A 170 3.60 10.88 -29.33
N ASN A 171 4.47 10.13 -29.99
CA ASN A 171 4.26 9.67 -31.35
C ASN A 171 3.11 8.66 -31.43
N LEU A 172 3.07 7.70 -30.50
CA LEU A 172 2.01 6.70 -30.42
C LEU A 172 0.63 7.32 -30.15
N ALA A 173 0.54 8.34 -29.31
CA ALA A 173 -0.72 9.03 -29.04
C ALA A 173 -1.30 9.79 -30.23
N LYS A 174 -0.48 10.08 -31.25
CA LYS A 174 -0.90 10.75 -32.50
C LYS A 174 -1.24 9.77 -33.63
N LYS A 175 -0.90 8.49 -33.51
CA LYS A 175 -1.23 7.47 -34.52
C LYS A 175 -2.74 7.24 -34.59
N GLU A 176 -3.23 6.98 -35.79
CA GLU A 176 -4.60 6.49 -35.99
C GLU A 176 -4.77 5.13 -35.27
N ASN A 177 -5.94 4.90 -34.66
CA ASN A 177 -6.24 3.71 -33.86
C ASN A 177 -5.32 3.49 -32.63
N SER A 178 -4.72 4.56 -32.10
CA SER A 178 -3.94 4.47 -30.87
C SER A 178 -4.78 3.99 -29.68
N ALA A 179 -4.21 3.07 -28.92
CA ALA A 179 -4.77 2.68 -27.62
C ALA A 179 -4.59 3.79 -26.56
N LEU A 180 -3.74 4.80 -26.81
CA LEU A 180 -3.54 5.95 -25.93
C LEU A 180 -4.51 7.08 -26.27
N ARG A 181 -4.94 7.81 -25.24
CA ARG A 181 -5.60 9.10 -25.38
C ARG A 181 -4.58 10.22 -25.26
N ILE A 182 -4.82 11.36 -25.90
CA ILE A 182 -3.94 12.55 -25.79
C ILE A 182 -3.68 12.91 -24.31
N ARG A 183 -4.73 12.88 -23.47
CA ARG A 183 -4.64 13.15 -22.02
C ARG A 183 -3.81 12.14 -21.22
N ASP A 184 -3.53 10.96 -21.79
CA ASP A 184 -2.70 9.96 -21.13
C ASP A 184 -1.23 10.34 -21.22
N VAL A 185 -0.85 11.18 -22.19
CA VAL A 185 0.52 11.60 -22.46
C VAL A 185 0.75 13.06 -22.07
N TYR A 186 -0.20 13.94 -22.37
CA TYR A 186 -0.12 15.37 -22.06
C TYR A 186 -0.96 15.70 -20.84
N ASN A 187 -0.42 16.53 -19.93
CA ASN A 187 -1.07 16.92 -18.67
C ASN A 187 -1.58 15.71 -17.86
N VAL A 188 -0.71 14.70 -17.75
CA VAL A 188 -1.06 13.39 -17.19
C VAL A 188 -1.50 13.50 -15.73
N ASN A 189 -2.67 12.95 -15.44
CA ASN A 189 -3.06 12.68 -14.06
C ASN A 189 -2.21 11.50 -13.51
N LYS A 190 -1.31 11.81 -12.57
CA LYS A 190 -0.42 10.83 -11.93
C LYS A 190 -1.15 9.70 -11.20
N GLN A 191 -2.42 9.93 -10.82
CA GLN A 191 -3.28 8.96 -10.13
C GLN A 191 -4.22 8.20 -11.06
N ASP A 192 -4.23 8.48 -12.39
CA ASP A 192 -5.08 7.75 -13.33
C ASP A 192 -4.54 6.34 -13.59
N ASP A 193 -5.17 5.36 -12.93
CA ASP A 193 -4.96 3.91 -13.11
C ASP A 193 -5.28 3.47 -14.55
N SER A 194 -6.26 4.09 -15.20
CA SER A 194 -6.70 3.72 -16.54
C SER A 194 -5.66 4.13 -17.59
N ALA A 195 -5.02 5.30 -17.41
CA ALA A 195 -3.88 5.70 -18.25
C ALA A 195 -2.71 4.72 -18.09
N ALA A 196 -2.40 4.29 -16.85
CA ALA A 196 -1.37 3.29 -16.61
C ALA A 196 -1.73 1.94 -17.26
N PHE A 197 -3.00 1.54 -17.24
CA PHE A 197 -3.45 0.33 -17.92
C PHE A 197 -3.27 0.41 -19.45
N ARG A 198 -3.65 1.53 -20.09
CA ARG A 198 -3.52 1.71 -21.54
C ARG A 198 -2.07 1.71 -22.02
N ILE A 199 -1.15 2.31 -21.25
CA ILE A 199 0.28 2.37 -21.58
C ILE A 199 0.93 0.98 -21.59
N PHE A 200 0.50 0.08 -20.70
CA PHE A 200 1.01 -1.29 -20.65
C PHE A 200 0.05 -2.31 -21.28
N HIS A 201 -0.88 -1.84 -22.13
CA HIS A 201 -1.83 -2.72 -22.79
C HIS A 201 -1.21 -3.39 -24.02
N SER A 202 -1.57 -4.66 -24.26
CA SER A 202 -1.06 -5.45 -25.39
C SER A 202 -1.29 -4.77 -26.75
N GLN A 203 -2.41 -4.07 -26.92
CA GLN A 203 -2.71 -3.32 -28.14
C GLN A 203 -1.67 -2.21 -28.40
N LEU A 204 -1.26 -1.47 -27.37
CA LEU A 204 -0.25 -0.43 -27.54
C LEU A 204 1.12 -1.04 -27.82
N LEU A 205 1.47 -2.13 -27.12
CA LEU A 205 2.73 -2.84 -27.33
C LEU A 205 2.87 -3.40 -28.76
N ARG A 206 1.78 -3.74 -29.43
CA ARG A 206 1.78 -4.14 -30.85
C ARG A 206 2.00 -2.99 -31.84
N MET A 207 1.92 -1.74 -31.39
CA MET A 207 2.15 -0.55 -32.22
C MET A 207 3.59 -0.02 -32.15
N CYS A 208 4.41 -0.61 -31.28
CA CYS A 208 5.82 -0.32 -31.04
C CYS A 208 6.69 -1.27 -31.86
#